data_AF-A0A841KQB7-F1
#
_entry.id   AF-A0A841KQB7-F1
#
_cell.length_a   1.000
_cell.length_b   1.000
_cell.length_c   1.000
_cell.angle_alpha   90.00
_cell.angle_beta   90.00
_cell.angle_gamma   90.00
#
_symmetry.space_group_name_H-M   'P 1'
#
loop_
_entity.id
_entity.type
_entity.pdbx_description
1 polymer ?
#
loop_
_entity_poly.entity_id
_entity_poly.type
_entity_poly.pdbx_seq_one_letter_code
_entity_poly.pdbx_strand_id
1 'polypeptide(L)' 'MELNEIMNELKSLGTERTKKIYISNGAKEPVFGVTISAMKPIFKKIKYNQPLAEQLYATGNYDAMYLAGMIAKKN' A
#
# COMPACT_ATOMS: atom_id res chain seq x y z
N MET A 1 -8.46 4.53 -10.93
CA MET A 1 -8.58 3.76 -9.69
C MET A 1 -8.63 4.76 -8.57
N GLU A 2 -9.68 4.69 -7.77
CA GLU A 2 -9.89 5.58 -6.62
C GLU A 2 -9.30 4.98 -5.34
N LEU A 3 -9.11 5.82 -4.32
CA LEU A 3 -8.53 5.41 -3.02
C LEU A 3 -9.20 4.17 -2.45
N ASN A 4 -10.54 4.15 -2.40
CA ASN A 4 -11.31 3.04 -1.81
C ASN A 4 -11.09 1.71 -2.56
N GLU A 5 -11.01 1.76 -3.89
CA GLU A 5 -10.75 0.57 -4.70
C GLU A 5 -9.37 -0.01 -4.40
N ILE A 6 -8.37 0.85 -4.27
CA ILE A 6 -6.98 0.46 -3.96
C ILE A 6 -6.88 -0.10 -2.56
N MET A 7 -7.53 0.52 -1.58
CA MET A 7 -7.54 0.01 -0.20
C MET A 7 -8.20 -1.36 -0.11
N ASN A 8 -9.27 -1.61 -0.87
CA ASN A 8 -9.90 -2.93 -0.95
C ASN A 8 -9.00 -3.97 -1.64
N GLU A 9 -8.31 -3.60 -2.72
CA GLU A 9 -7.37 -4.50 -3.41
C GLU A 9 -6.15 -4.81 -2.51
N LEU A 10 -5.61 -3.82 -1.79
CA LEU A 10 -4.55 -4.06 -0.80
C LEU A 10 -5.02 -4.99 0.31
N LYS A 11 -6.22 -4.77 0.85
CA LYS A 11 -6.76 -5.62 1.91
C LYS A 11 -6.94 -7.07 1.45
N SER A 12 -7.37 -7.31 0.20
CA SER A 12 -7.57 -8.66 -0.33
C SER A 12 -6.26 -9.41 -0.65
N LEU A 13 -5.17 -8.67 -0.90
CA LEU A 13 -3.83 -9.22 -1.11
C LEU A 13 -3.06 -9.43 0.19
N GLY A 14 -3.55 -8.89 1.31
CA GLY A 14 -2.95 -9.01 2.63
C GLY A 14 -2.97 -10.45 3.13
N THR A 15 -1.93 -10.83 3.87
CA THR A 15 -1.86 -12.15 4.52
C THR A 15 -1.39 -12.03 5.96
N GLU A 16 -1.95 -12.87 6.85
CA GLU A 16 -1.60 -12.90 8.27
C GLU A 16 -0.11 -13.18 8.51
N ARG A 17 0.51 -14.02 7.66
CA ARG A 17 1.95 -14.30 7.75
C ARG A 17 2.78 -13.04 7.52
N THR A 18 2.54 -12.32 6.43
CA THR A 18 3.28 -11.09 6.10
C THR A 18 2.98 -10.00 7.10
N LYS A 19 1.72 -9.86 7.53
CA LYS A 19 1.32 -8.93 8.58
C LYS A 19 2.12 -9.14 9.87
N LYS A 20 2.21 -10.38 10.36
CA LYS A 20 3.02 -10.72 11.54
C LYS A 20 4.48 -10.34 11.37
N ILE A 21 5.08 -10.59 10.20
CA ILE A 21 6.46 -10.21 9.91
C ILE A 21 6.63 -8.68 9.99
N TYR A 22 5.73 -7.91 9.38
CA TYR A 22 5.80 -6.44 9.41
C TYR A 22 5.64 -5.89 10.82
N ILE A 23 4.69 -6.42 11.61
CA ILE A 23 4.49 -6.01 13.00
C ILE A 23 5.73 -6.34 13.85
N SER A 24 6.30 -7.54 13.72
CA SER A 24 7.53 -7.92 14.43
C SER A 24 8.72 -7.02 14.07
N ASN A 25 8.73 -6.47 12.86
CA ASN A 25 9.74 -5.51 12.40
C ASN A 25 9.43 -4.05 12.77
N GLY A 26 8.37 -3.80 13.55
CA GLY A 26 8.04 -2.48 14.10
C GLY A 26 6.94 -1.72 13.34
N ALA A 27 6.32 -2.31 12.31
CA ALA A 27 5.11 -1.73 11.74
C ALA A 27 3.99 -1.71 12.80
N LYS A 28 3.19 -0.64 12.80
CA LYS A 28 2.06 -0.47 13.71
C LYS A 28 0.77 -0.53 12.91
N GLU A 29 -0.29 -1.03 13.54
CA GLU A 29 -1.62 -1.03 12.94
C GLU A 29 -2.04 0.40 12.54
N PRO A 30 -2.75 0.56 11.40
CA PRO A 30 -3.29 -0.50 10.55
C PRO A 30 -2.27 -1.11 9.56
N VAL A 31 -2.21 -2.44 9.48
CA VAL A 31 -1.41 -3.20 8.50
C VAL A 31 -2.22 -4.35 7.92
N PHE A 32 -2.23 -4.50 6.60
CA PHE A 32 -2.84 -5.63 5.89
C PHE A 32 -1.83 -6.76 5.63
N GLY A 33 -0.55 -6.44 5.43
CA GLY A 33 0.49 -7.44 5.19
C GLY A 33 0.55 -7.87 3.73
N VAL A 34 0.72 -6.91 2.83
CA VAL A 34 0.80 -7.08 1.38
C VAL A 34 2.26 -7.13 0.95
N THR A 35 2.63 -8.11 0.15
CA THR A 35 4.00 -8.19 -0.38
C THR A 35 4.24 -7.16 -1.49
N ILE A 36 5.47 -6.67 -1.61
CA ILE A 36 5.85 -5.71 -2.68
C ILE A 36 5.55 -6.29 -4.07
N SER A 37 5.73 -7.60 -4.27
CA SER A 37 5.40 -8.26 -5.54
C SER A 37 3.91 -8.16 -5.87
N ALA A 38 3.03 -8.28 -4.88
CA ALA A 38 1.59 -8.12 -5.04
C ALA A 38 1.16 -6.66 -5.28
N MET A 39 1.96 -5.68 -4.87
CA MET A 39 1.71 -4.26 -5.17
C MET A 39 2.08 -3.85 -6.61
N LYS A 40 2.99 -4.58 -7.29
CA LYS A 40 3.45 -4.23 -8.65
C LYS A 40 2.33 -4.14 -9.70
N PRO A 41 1.34 -5.05 -9.75
CA PRO A 41 0.20 -4.91 -10.66
C PRO A 41 -0.62 -3.65 -10.42
N ILE A 42 -0.86 -3.28 -9.15
CA ILE A 42 -1.56 -2.04 -8.78
C ILE A 42 -0.79 -0.82 -9.29
N PHE A 43 0.52 -0.77 -9.03
CA PHE A 43 1.40 0.27 -9.55
C PHE A 43 1.36 0.35 -11.09
N LYS A 44 1.36 -0.78 -11.81
CA LYS A 44 1.28 -0.77 -13.28
C LYS A 44 -0.04 -0.17 -13.81
N LYS A 45 -1.16 -0.37 -13.10
CA LYS A 45 -2.47 0.21 -13.45
C LYS A 45 -2.49 1.73 -13.21
N ILE A 46 -1.94 2.19 -12.08
CA ILE A 46 -2.00 3.60 -11.65
C ILE A 46 -0.88 4.44 -12.27
N LYS A 47 0.33 3.89 -12.34
CA LYS A 47 1.61 4.59 -12.60
C LYS A 47 1.85 5.70 -11.58
N TYR A 48 2.54 6.77 -11.96
CA TYR A 48 2.78 7.91 -11.07
C TYR A 48 1.51 8.76 -10.94
N ASN A 49 1.04 8.97 -9.70
CA ASN A 49 -0.11 9.78 -9.37
C ASN A 49 0.09 10.42 -7.99
N GLN A 50 0.55 11.67 -7.98
CA GLN A 50 0.91 12.38 -6.76
C GLN A 50 -0.29 12.65 -5.83
N PRO A 51 -1.44 13.16 -6.31
CA PRO A 51 -2.62 13.34 -5.45
C PRO A 51 -3.07 12.04 -4.76
N LEU A 52 -3.03 10.92 -5.48
CA LEU A 52 -3.40 9.63 -4.93
C LEU A 52 -2.35 9.09 -3.94
N ALA A 53 -1.07 9.39 -4.18
CA ALA A 53 0.00 9.06 -3.24
C ALA A 53 -0.24 9.73 -1.88
N GLU A 54 -0.58 11.02 -1.88
CA GLU A 54 -0.87 11.78 -0.66
C GLU A 54 -2.08 11.20 0.09
N GLN A 55 -3.14 10.84 -0.64
CA GLN A 55 -4.32 10.19 -0.05
C GLN A 55 -3.98 8.84 0.58
N LEU A 56 -3.22 7.99 -0.13
CA LEU A 56 -2.79 6.68 0.38
C LEU A 56 -1.90 6.81 1.61
N TYR A 57 -0.97 7.78 1.61
CA TYR A 57 -0.09 8.04 2.74
C TYR A 57 -0.88 8.51 3.97
N ALA A 58 -1.88 9.38 3.76
CA ALA A 58 -2.73 9.89 4.83
C ALA A 58 -3.58 8.81 5.52
N THR A 59 -3.77 7.63 4.91
CA THR A 59 -4.52 6.54 5.55
C THR A 59 -3.83 5.97 6.80
N GLY A 60 -2.52 6.19 6.95
CA GLY A 60 -1.71 5.61 8.02
C GLY A 60 -1.57 4.08 7.93
N ASN A 61 -2.14 3.43 6.91
CA ASN A 61 -1.96 2.00 6.70
C ASN A 61 -0.59 1.73 6.09
N TYR A 62 0.19 0.85 6.71
CA TYR A 62 1.57 0.60 6.32
C TYR A 62 1.71 0.20 4.83
N ASP A 63 0.83 -0.68 4.34
CA ASP A 63 0.85 -1.15 2.96
C ASP A 63 0.44 -0.06 1.98
N ALA A 64 -0.55 0.77 2.35
CA ALA A 64 -0.99 1.91 1.55
C ALA A 64 0.08 3.01 1.47
N MET A 65 0.75 3.33 2.59
CA MET A 65 1.87 4.26 2.64
C MET A 65 3.06 3.77 1.79
N TYR A 66 3.31 2.45 1.77
CA TYR A 66 4.33 1.87 0.91
C TYR A 66 3.98 2.05 -0.57
N LEU A 67 2.73 1.73 -0.96
CA LEU A 67 2.26 1.94 -2.33
C LEU A 67 2.28 3.44 -2.71
N ALA A 68 1.96 4.33 -1.78
CA ALA A 68 2.06 5.78 -1.98
C ALA A 68 3.46 6.19 -2.44
N GLY A 69 4.50 5.70 -1.76
CA GLY A 69 5.90 5.93 -2.15
C GLY A 69 6.23 5.38 -3.54
N MET A 70 5.62 4.26 -3.94
CA MET A 70 5.80 3.70 -5.29
C MET A 70 5.18 4.58 -6.39
N ILE A 71 3.99 5.15 -6.14
CA ILE A 71 3.25 5.96 -7.13
C ILE A 71 3.53 7.47 -7.02
N ALA A 72 4.27 7.91 -6.01
CA ALA A 72 4.69 9.30 -5.88
C ALA A 72 5.57 9.74 -7.05
N LYS A 73 5.53 11.03 -7.39
CA LYS A 73 6.30 11.58 -8.51
C LYS A 73 7.80 11.30 -8.32
N LYS A 74 8.44 10.76 -9.36
CA LYS A 74 9.90 10.61 -9.41
C LYS A 74 10.52 12.01 -9.60
N ASN A 75 11.39 12.40 -8.68
CA ASN A 75 12.21 13.62 -8.78
C ASN A 75 12.99 13.67 -10.10
#